data_AF-A0A7J4LDQ0-F1
#
_entry.id   AF-A0A7J4LDQ0-F1
#
_cell.length_a   1.000
_cell.length_b   1.000
_cell.length_c   1.000
_cell.angle_alpha   90.00
_cell.angle_beta   90.00
_cell.angle_gamma   90.00
#
_symmetry.space_group_name_H-M   'P 1'
#
loop_
_entity.id
_entity.type
_entity.pdbx_description
1 polymer ?
#
loop_
_entity_poly.entity_id
_entity_poly.type
_entity_poly.pdbx_seq_one_letter_code
_entity_poly.pdbx_strand_id
1 'polypeptide(L)' 'MDEQIKPTWSQKIKKFYGECVRVLTVTKKPDSAEYKTVVKVSGLGIVIIGLIGFIVTMIRQLVLK' A
#
# COMPACT_ATOMS: atom_id res chain seq x y z
N MET A 1 3.37 -8.77 46.71
CA MET A 1 4.60 -8.79 45.89
C MET A 1 4.20 -9.13 44.46
N ASP A 2 3.80 -8.12 43.69
CA ASP A 2 3.53 -8.30 42.27
C ASP A 2 4.87 -8.19 41.54
N GLU A 3 5.40 -9.37 41.20
CA GLU A 3 6.64 -9.58 40.45
C GLU A 3 6.61 -8.72 39.18
N GLN A 4 7.50 -7.71 39.14
CA GLN A 4 7.79 -6.86 37.99
C GLN A 4 8.20 -7.74 36.80
N ILE A 5 7.24 -8.11 35.96
CA ILE A 5 7.49 -8.75 34.67
C ILE A 5 8.21 -7.71 33.79
N LYS A 6 9.54 -7.81 33.75
CA LYS A 6 10.41 -7.01 32.86
C LYS A 6 9.87 -7.11 31.42
N PRO A 7 9.59 -6.00 30.73
CA PRO A 7 9.07 -6.06 29.38
C PRO A 7 10.17 -6.51 28.42
N THR A 8 10.31 -7.82 28.26
CA THR A 8 11.09 -8.41 27.16
C THR A 8 10.46 -7.97 25.85
N TRP A 9 11.28 -7.53 24.90
CA TRP A 9 10.86 -7.03 23.58
C TRP A 9 9.80 -7.90 22.89
N SER A 10 9.87 -9.22 23.10
CA SER A 10 8.91 -10.20 22.60
C SER A 10 7.46 -9.99 23.08
N GLN A 11 7.25 -9.53 24.31
CA GLN A 11 5.91 -9.25 24.83
C GLN A 11 5.32 -7.97 24.23
N LYS A 12 6.17 -6.96 23.96
CA LYS A 12 5.74 -5.74 23.28
C LYS A 12 5.28 -6.05 21.85
N ILE A 13 6.07 -6.80 21.08
CA ILE A 13 5.71 -7.18 19.71
C ILE A 13 4.41 -7.99 19.68
N LYS A 14 4.20 -8.91 20.62
CA LYS A 14 2.97 -9.71 20.70
C LYS A 14 1.73 -8.87 21.00
N LYS A 15 1.86 -7.85 21.87
CA LYS A 15 0.79 -6.86 22.13
C LYS A 15 0.54 -5.97 20.91
N PHE A 16 1.59 -5.42 20.31
CA PHE A 16 1.50 -4.60 19.08
C PHE A 16 0.84 -5.36 17.93
N TYR A 17 1.17 -6.64 17.72
CA TYR A 17 0.53 -7.47 16.71
C TYR A 17 -0.97 -7.64 16.98
N GLY A 18 -1.37 -7.89 18.23
CA GLY A 18 -2.78 -7.96 18.61
C GLY A 18 -3.54 -6.65 18.38
N GLU A 19 -2.91 -5.50 18.66
CA GLU A 19 -3.47 -4.18 18.39
C GLU A 19 -3.62 -3.93 16.88
N CYS A 20 -2.61 -4.26 16.07
CA CYS A 20 -2.67 -4.15 14.61
C CYS A 20 -3.81 -4.99 14.01
N VAL A 21 -4.00 -6.23 14.49
CA VAL A 21 -5.09 -7.10 14.02
C VAL A 21 -6.46 -6.50 14.37
N ARG A 22 -6.60 -5.86 15.54
CA ARG A 22 -7.83 -5.17 15.92
C ARG A 22 -8.13 -4.02 14.98
N VAL A 23 -7.13 -3.22 14.61
CA VAL A 23 -7.30 -2.12 13.63
C VAL A 23 -7.69 -2.64 12.25
N LEU A 24 -7.03 -3.71 11.77
CA LEU A 24 -7.37 -4.36 10.48
C LEU A 24 -8.79 -4.95 10.45
N THR A 25 -9.33 -5.31 11.62
CA THR A 25 -10.71 -5.80 11.75
C THR A 25 -11.74 -4.65 11.74
N VAL A 26 -11.36 -3.48 12.27
CA VAL A 26 -12.20 -2.26 12.25
C VAL A 26 -12.25 -1.63 10.86
N THR A 27 -11.18 -1.76 10.07
CA THR A 27 -11.18 -1.29 8.68
C THR A 27 -12.17 -2.10 7.83
N LYS A 28 -13.08 -1.42 7.14
CA LYS A 28 -14.05 -2.03 6.24
C LYS A 28 -13.31 -2.67 5.06
N LYS A 29 -13.49 -3.98 4.86
CA LYS A 29 -12.98 -4.65 3.65
C LYS A 29 -13.64 -4.01 2.43
N PRO A 30 -12.86 -3.65 1.39
CA PRO A 30 -13.40 -2.99 0.21
C PRO A 30 -14.41 -3.90 -0.49
N ASP A 31 -15.52 -3.32 -0.91
CA ASP A 31 -16.49 -4.06 -1.71
C ASP A 31 -15.92 -4.33 -3.12
N SER A 32 -16.34 -5.45 -3.72
CA SER A 32 -15.88 -5.84 -5.05
C SER A 32 -16.18 -4.79 -6.14
N ALA A 33 -17.25 -4.00 -5.99
CA ALA A 33 -17.59 -2.91 -6.89
C ALA A 33 -16.69 -1.68 -6.70
N GLU A 34 -16.40 -1.31 -5.45
CA GLU A 34 -15.48 -0.22 -5.10
C GLU A 34 -14.07 -0.51 -5.62
N TYR A 35 -13.59 -1.74 -5.37
CA TYR A 35 -12.28 -2.19 -5.84
C TYR A 35 -12.16 -2.07 -7.37
N LYS A 36 -13.15 -2.57 -8.12
CA LYS A 36 -13.14 -2.48 -9.59
C LYS A 36 -13.15 -1.04 -10.08
N THR A 37 -13.85 -0.15 -9.39
CA THR A 37 -13.92 1.27 -9.76
C THR A 37 -12.56 1.95 -9.55
N VAL A 38 -11.95 1.75 -8.38
CA VAL A 38 -10.62 2.28 -8.06
C VAL A 38 -9.58 1.74 -9.03
N VAL A 39 -9.55 0.43 -9.28
CA VAL A 39 -8.59 -0.19 -10.21
C VAL A 39 -8.74 0.34 -11.63
N LYS A 40 -9.96 0.55 -12.12
CA LYS A 40 -10.19 1.14 -13.46
C LYS A 40 -9.66 2.57 -13.55
N VAL A 41 -9.96 3.41 -12.56
CA VAL A 41 -9.54 4.81 -12.54
C VAL A 41 -8.02 4.93 -12.39
N SER A 42 -7.43 4.21 -11.43
CA SER A 42 -5.98 4.18 -11.23
C SER A 42 -5.25 3.58 -12.42
N GLY A 43 -5.77 2.49 -13.00
CA GLY A 43 -5.23 1.87 -14.19
C GLY A 43 -5.20 2.82 -15.38
N LEU A 44 -6.29 3.59 -15.59
CA LEU A 44 -6.35 4.61 -16.64
C LEU A 44 -5.27 5.69 -16.43
N GLY A 45 -5.09 6.16 -15.20
CA GLY A 45 -4.06 7.14 -14.86
C GLY A 45 -2.64 6.64 -15.13
N ILE A 46 -2.34 5.39 -14.74
CA ILE A 46 -1.02 4.76 -14.98
C ILE A 46 -0.74 4.66 -16.48
N VAL A 47 -1.74 4.26 -17.28
CA VAL A 47 -1.60 4.17 -18.74
C VAL A 47 -1.29 5.54 -19.36
N ILE A 48 -2.01 6.58 -18.96
CA ILE A 48 -1.79 7.95 -19.48
C ILE A 48 -0.39 8.45 -19.13
N ILE A 49 0.01 8.34 -17.85
CA ILE A 49 1.34 8.78 -17.40
C ILE A 49 2.44 7.96 -18.08
N GLY A 50 2.26 6.65 -18.19
CA GLY A 50 3.18 5.74 -18.87
C GLY A 50 3.35 6.08 -20.35
N LEU A 51 2.26 6.40 -21.05
CA LEU A 51 2.29 6.85 -22.45
C LEU A 51 3.03 8.18 -22.61
N ILE A 52 2.79 9.16 -21.73
CA ILE A 52 3.48 10.44 -21.76
C ILE A 52 4.99 10.23 -21.56
N GLY A 53 5.38 9.47 -20.53
CA GLY A 53 6.78 9.13 -20.27
C GLY A 53 7.43 8.33 -21.40
N PHE A 54 6.67 7.42 -22.02
CA PHE A 54 7.10 6.66 -23.18
C PHE A 54 7.35 7.56 -24.39
N ILE A 55 6.44 8.47 -24.72
CA ILE A 55 6.59 9.44 -25.82
C ILE A 55 7.82 10.32 -25.59
N VAL A 56 8.01 10.84 -24.38
CA VAL A 56 9.19 11.66 -24.04
C VAL A 56 10.48 10.87 -24.24
N THR A 57 10.53 9.62 -23.78
CA THR A 57 11.71 8.77 -23.92
C THR A 57 11.95 8.39 -25.38
N MET A 58 10.89 8.13 -26.14
CA MET A 58 10.96 7.79 -27.56
C MET A 58 11.49 8.97 -28.38
N ILE A 59 11.02 10.19 -28.11
CA ILE A 59 11.55 11.42 -28.74
C ILE A 59 13.01 11.59 -28.37
N ARG A 60 13.39 11.43 -27.10
CA ARG A 60 14.80 11.52 -26.68
C ARG A 60 15.66 10.49 -27.41
N GLN A 61 15.21 9.25 -27.55
CA GLN A 61 15.97 8.21 -28.23
C GLN A 61 16.10 8.46 -29.74
N LEU A 62 15.13 9.12 -30.36
CA LEU A 62 15.15 9.45 -31.79
C LEU A 62 15.98 10.71 -32.08
N VAL A 63 15.96 11.70 -31.18
CA VAL A 63 16.75 12.94 -31.28
C VAL A 63 18.20 12.77 -30.81
N LEU A 64 18.45 11.89 -29.85
CA LEU A 64 19.79 11.61 -29.28
C LEU A 64 20.48 10.42 -29.97
N LYS A 65 19.94 10.00 -31.12
CA LYS A 65 20.61 9.15 -32.11
C LYS A 65 21.31 10.04 -33.13
#